data_AF-A0A7X6ZXG1-F1
#
_entry.id   AF-A0A7X6ZXG1-F1
#
_cell.length_a   1.000
_cell.length_b   1.000
_cell.length_c   1.000
_cell.angle_alpha   90.00
_cell.angle_beta   90.00
_cell.angle_gamma   90.00
#
_symmetry.space_group_name_H-M   'P 1'
#
loop_
_entity.id
_entity.type
_entity.pdbx_description
1 polymer ?
#
loop_
_entity_poly.entity_id
_entity_poly.type
_entity_poly.pdbx_seq_one_letter_code
_entity_poly.pdbx_strand_id
1 'polypeptide(L)'
;QAVTIMDSAGYMLPKETEDYVKVMKKTVSIPVGFHGHNNLGLAVANGIAAWRAGASSLDCGIMGMARSAGNIPTEVIMAVLQRFGEAKNFDLLSLLSSIDNEIMPSLKDYFTNPIPPLALILGIAGCHSNYLPMFKEVAKSYSVDLYKLILEVSIQDKKAPSRDLIEGIAQAISNNKS
;
A
#
# COMPACT_ATOMS: atom_id res chain seq x y z
N GLN A 1 24.60 12.44 5.22
CA GLN A 1 25.15 11.30 4.46
C GLN A 1 24.38 10.05 4.86
N ALA A 2 24.12 9.12 3.95
CA ALA A 2 23.43 7.85 4.21
C ALA A 2 24.02 6.74 3.31
N VAL A 3 23.83 5.48 3.68
CA VAL A 3 24.21 4.31 2.88
C VAL A 3 22.98 3.50 2.53
N THR A 4 22.85 3.04 1.29
CA THR A 4 21.69 2.26 0.83
C THR A 4 22.13 0.88 0.38
N ILE A 5 21.49 -0.15 0.90
CA ILE A 5 21.64 -1.52 0.39
C ILE A 5 20.80 -1.65 -0.88
N MET A 6 21.44 -2.05 -1.97
CA MET A 6 20.84 -2.10 -3.31
C MET A 6 20.65 -3.55 -3.76
N ASP A 7 19.41 -4.04 -3.78
CA ASP A 7 19.04 -5.29 -4.44
C ASP A 7 18.73 -5.02 -5.92
N SER A 8 19.75 -4.66 -6.68
CA SER A 8 19.63 -4.25 -8.09
C SER A 8 19.11 -5.36 -9.01
N ALA A 9 19.34 -6.62 -8.65
CA ALA A 9 18.90 -7.77 -9.40
C ALA A 9 17.52 -8.30 -8.93
N GLY A 10 16.98 -7.80 -7.81
CA GLY A 10 15.75 -8.31 -7.22
C GLY A 10 15.86 -9.78 -6.80
N TYR A 11 17.01 -10.18 -6.28
CA TYR A 11 17.39 -11.56 -5.99
C TYR A 11 17.33 -11.89 -4.50
N MET A 12 17.40 -10.89 -3.63
CA MET A 12 17.51 -11.12 -2.19
C MET A 12 16.22 -11.76 -1.64
N LEU A 13 16.40 -12.65 -0.66
CA LEU A 13 15.33 -13.15 0.18
C LEU A 13 15.14 -12.25 1.41
N PRO A 14 13.94 -12.24 2.04
CA PRO A 14 13.67 -11.36 3.18
C PRO A 14 14.65 -11.53 4.34
N LYS A 15 15.09 -12.77 4.59
CA LYS A 15 16.07 -13.06 5.65
C LYS A 15 17.43 -12.46 5.34
N GLU A 16 17.89 -12.55 4.09
CA GLU A 16 19.15 -11.95 3.67
C GLU A 16 19.06 -10.43 3.80
N THR A 17 17.97 -9.81 3.34
CA THR A 17 17.73 -8.36 3.50
C THR A 17 17.81 -7.93 4.97
N GLU A 18 17.16 -8.65 5.87
CA GLU A 18 17.21 -8.39 7.30
C GLU A 18 18.66 -8.43 7.85
N ASP A 19 19.42 -9.45 7.45
CA ASP A 19 20.79 -9.66 7.92
C ASP A 19 21.74 -8.57 7.41
N TYR A 20 21.65 -8.20 6.13
CA TYR A 20 22.43 -7.07 5.57
C TYR A 20 22.14 -5.76 6.29
N VAL A 21 20.86 -5.44 6.53
CA VAL A 21 20.49 -4.20 7.23
C VAL A 21 21.00 -4.21 8.66
N LYS A 22 20.87 -5.34 9.39
CA LYS A 22 21.36 -5.47 10.76
C LYS A 22 22.88 -5.29 10.85
N VAL A 23 23.63 -5.86 9.91
CA VAL A 23 25.09 -5.68 9.85
C VAL A 23 25.40 -4.20 9.61
N MET A 24 24.81 -3.58 8.59
CA MET A 24 25.06 -2.18 8.27
C MET A 24 24.72 -1.24 9.43
N LYS A 25 23.57 -1.44 10.09
CA LYS A 25 23.15 -0.66 11.25
C LYS A 25 24.08 -0.78 12.46
N LYS A 26 24.83 -1.88 12.59
CA LYS A 26 25.85 -2.05 13.63
C LYS A 26 27.20 -1.44 13.23
N THR A 27 27.50 -1.42 11.94
CA THR A 27 28.79 -0.98 11.40
C THR A 27 28.88 0.53 11.22
N VAL A 28 27.79 1.20 10.80
CA VAL A 28 27.81 2.63 10.50
C VAL A 28 26.94 3.45 11.45
N SER A 29 27.35 4.69 11.70
CA SER A 29 26.58 5.68 12.49
C SER A 29 25.65 6.55 11.64
N ILE A 30 25.71 6.44 10.30
CA ILE A 30 24.83 7.16 9.37
C ILE A 30 23.55 6.37 9.09
N PRO A 31 22.46 7.01 8.60
CA PRO A 31 21.24 6.32 8.19
C PRO A 31 21.50 5.22 7.15
N VAL A 32 20.78 4.12 7.29
CA VAL A 32 20.83 2.96 6.37
C VAL A 32 19.50 2.87 5.63
N GLY A 33 19.51 2.93 4.30
CA GLY A 33 18.35 2.72 3.46
C GLY A 33 18.34 1.35 2.78
N PHE A 34 17.20 0.99 2.18
CA PHE A 34 17.07 -0.19 1.34
C PHE A 34 16.36 0.13 0.03
N HIS A 35 16.89 -0.39 -1.08
CA HIS A 35 16.31 -0.31 -2.42
C HIS A 35 16.13 -1.73 -2.95
N GLY A 36 14.89 -2.11 -3.23
CA GLY A 36 14.52 -3.45 -3.67
C GLY A 36 13.85 -3.49 -5.04
N HIS A 37 14.33 -4.36 -5.92
CA HIS A 37 13.66 -4.71 -7.18
C HIS A 37 12.75 -5.93 -7.02
N ASN A 38 11.71 -6.01 -7.86
CA ASN A 38 10.63 -6.98 -7.72
C ASN A 38 10.75 -8.20 -8.65
N ASN A 39 11.96 -8.51 -9.14
CA ASN A 39 12.16 -9.58 -10.14
C ASN A 39 11.74 -10.98 -9.65
N LEU A 40 11.84 -11.26 -8.34
CA LEU A 40 11.29 -12.46 -7.70
C LEU A 40 9.89 -12.27 -7.09
N GLY A 41 9.27 -11.09 -7.24
CA GLY A 41 8.00 -10.74 -6.58
C GLY A 41 8.15 -10.44 -5.08
N LEU A 42 9.38 -10.25 -4.59
CA LEU A 42 9.69 -10.12 -3.16
C LEU A 42 9.99 -8.69 -2.69
N ALA A 43 9.88 -7.67 -3.55
CA ALA A 43 10.32 -6.32 -3.20
C ALA A 43 9.64 -5.78 -1.93
N VAL A 44 8.31 -5.93 -1.83
CA VAL A 44 7.55 -5.49 -0.64
C VAL A 44 7.97 -6.30 0.60
N ALA A 45 8.14 -7.61 0.48
CA ALA A 45 8.56 -8.46 1.60
C ALA A 45 9.97 -8.08 2.09
N ASN A 46 10.89 -7.82 1.18
CA ASN A 46 12.24 -7.34 1.49
C ASN A 46 12.21 -5.94 2.11
N GLY A 47 11.36 -5.03 1.60
CA GLY A 47 11.14 -3.72 2.20
C GLY A 47 10.67 -3.78 3.65
N ILE A 48 9.72 -4.67 3.95
CA ILE A 48 9.26 -4.93 5.33
C ILE A 48 10.40 -5.48 6.19
N ALA A 49 11.17 -6.45 5.68
CA ALA A 49 12.30 -7.02 6.40
C ALA A 49 13.37 -5.97 6.72
N ALA A 50 13.70 -5.11 5.74
CA ALA A 50 14.63 -3.99 5.92
C ALA A 50 14.13 -3.00 6.98
N TRP A 51 12.85 -2.59 6.90
CA TRP A 51 12.24 -1.70 7.88
C TRP A 51 12.30 -2.29 9.30
N ARG A 52 11.91 -3.56 9.49
CA ARG A 52 11.98 -4.24 10.80
C ARG A 52 13.41 -4.40 11.31
N ALA A 53 14.40 -4.49 10.43
CA ALA A 53 15.82 -4.53 10.76
C ALA A 53 16.39 -3.14 11.13
N GLY A 54 15.60 -2.07 11.01
CA GLY A 54 15.98 -0.71 11.42
C GLY A 54 16.47 0.17 10.28
N ALA A 55 16.18 -0.18 9.01
CA ALA A 55 16.39 0.74 7.90
C ALA A 55 15.62 2.05 8.12
N SER A 56 16.30 3.17 7.90
CA SER A 56 15.78 4.52 8.08
C SER A 56 14.97 5.03 6.89
N SER A 57 15.13 4.40 5.72
CA SER A 57 14.37 4.71 4.51
C SER A 57 14.22 3.48 3.62
N LEU A 58 13.14 3.47 2.85
CA LEU A 58 12.89 2.52 1.77
C LEU A 58 12.79 3.32 0.47
N ASP A 59 13.55 2.93 -0.54
CA ASP A 59 13.42 3.50 -1.88
C ASP A 59 12.31 2.77 -2.65
N CYS A 60 11.37 3.52 -3.18
CA CYS A 60 10.10 3.03 -3.70
C CYS A 60 9.76 3.71 -5.04
N GLY A 61 8.89 3.08 -5.83
CA GLY A 61 8.31 3.67 -7.03
C GLY A 61 6.79 3.72 -6.94
N ILE A 62 6.16 4.79 -7.42
CA ILE A 62 4.69 4.86 -7.55
C ILE A 62 4.22 3.71 -8.43
N MET A 63 3.25 2.91 -7.98
CA MET A 63 2.81 1.68 -8.66
C MET A 63 3.93 0.65 -8.89
N GLY A 64 5.06 0.78 -8.20
CA GLY A 64 6.25 -0.03 -8.40
C GLY A 64 6.96 0.26 -9.72
N MET A 65 6.63 1.35 -10.43
CA MET A 65 7.20 1.67 -11.73
C MET A 65 8.72 1.79 -11.67
N ALA A 66 9.40 0.92 -12.43
CA ALA A 66 10.83 0.95 -12.69
C ALA A 66 11.14 0.06 -13.90
N ARG A 67 12.43 -0.20 -14.16
CA ARG A 67 12.86 -1.22 -15.14
C ARG A 67 12.50 -2.63 -14.64
N SER A 68 12.47 -3.58 -15.57
CA SER A 68 12.18 -5.00 -15.28
C SER A 68 10.82 -5.17 -14.59
N ALA A 69 10.71 -6.02 -13.56
CA ALA A 69 9.47 -6.26 -12.82
C ALA A 69 9.09 -5.14 -11.84
N GLY A 70 9.84 -4.03 -11.80
CA GLY A 70 9.56 -2.88 -10.95
C GLY A 70 10.34 -2.85 -9.63
N ASN A 71 9.97 -1.89 -8.79
CA ASN A 71 10.49 -1.66 -7.43
C ASN A 71 9.42 -1.98 -6.38
N ILE A 72 9.72 -1.70 -5.11
CA ILE A 72 8.71 -1.62 -4.04
C ILE A 72 7.64 -0.59 -4.43
N PRO A 73 6.36 -0.97 -4.58
CA PRO A 73 5.29 -0.01 -4.85
C PRO A 73 5.03 0.86 -3.62
N THR A 74 5.15 2.18 -3.77
CA THR A 74 5.04 3.17 -2.69
C THR A 74 3.72 3.02 -1.93
N GLU A 75 2.60 2.98 -2.64
CA GLU A 75 1.27 2.86 -2.06
C GLU A 75 1.06 1.53 -1.33
N VAL A 76 1.64 0.44 -1.85
CA VAL A 76 1.53 -0.89 -1.23
C VAL A 76 2.32 -0.94 0.08
N ILE A 77 3.58 -0.52 0.08
CA ILE A 77 4.38 -0.55 1.31
C ILE A 77 3.82 0.42 2.36
N MET A 78 3.31 1.58 1.94
CA MET A 78 2.65 2.52 2.84
C MET A 78 1.41 1.91 3.48
N ALA A 79 0.56 1.25 2.71
CA ALA A 79 -0.63 0.58 3.22
C ALA A 79 -0.28 -0.57 4.19
N VAL A 80 0.80 -1.32 3.92
CA VAL A 80 1.30 -2.35 4.84
C VAL A 80 1.85 -1.73 6.13
N LEU A 81 2.64 -0.66 6.06
CA LEU A 81 3.17 0.02 7.25
C LEU A 81 2.04 0.61 8.11
N GLN A 82 0.98 1.14 7.49
CA GLN A 82 -0.23 1.58 8.21
C GLN A 82 -0.91 0.44 8.97
N ARG A 83 -0.91 -0.78 8.40
CA ARG A 83 -1.39 -1.97 9.14
C ARG A 83 -0.50 -2.36 10.32
N PHE A 84 0.79 -2.03 10.28
CA PHE A 84 1.68 -2.16 11.43
C PHE A 84 1.56 -1.01 12.44
N GLY A 85 0.71 -0.02 12.17
CA GLY A 85 0.51 1.14 13.03
C GLY A 85 1.47 2.31 12.75
N GLU A 86 2.30 2.20 11.71
CA GLU A 86 3.27 3.20 11.26
C GLU A 86 2.74 4.02 10.08
N ALA A 87 3.49 5.02 9.60
CA ALA A 87 3.17 5.76 8.36
C ALA A 87 1.76 6.39 8.33
N LYS A 88 1.13 6.62 9.50
CA LYS A 88 -0.21 7.21 9.64
C LYS A 88 -0.28 8.69 9.24
N ASN A 89 0.87 9.34 9.17
CA ASN A 89 1.02 10.73 8.73
C ASN A 89 0.95 10.88 7.20
N PHE A 90 0.90 9.78 6.45
CA PHE A 90 0.75 9.81 5.00
C PHE A 90 -0.69 9.52 4.59
N ASP A 91 -1.23 10.35 3.70
CA ASP A 91 -2.58 10.19 3.18
C ASP A 91 -2.62 9.16 2.05
N LEU A 92 -2.90 7.91 2.42
CA LEU A 92 -3.04 6.80 1.48
C LEU A 92 -4.21 7.02 0.52
N LEU A 93 -5.34 7.51 1.00
CA LEU A 93 -6.54 7.65 0.16
C LEU A 93 -6.34 8.70 -0.93
N SER A 94 -5.70 9.82 -0.59
CA SER A 94 -5.33 10.85 -1.57
C SER A 94 -4.38 10.31 -2.63
N LEU A 95 -3.31 9.60 -2.22
CA LEU A 95 -2.38 8.97 -3.17
C LEU A 95 -3.09 7.99 -4.11
N LEU A 96 -3.94 7.12 -3.57
CA LEU A 96 -4.69 6.14 -4.35
C LEU A 96 -5.67 6.82 -5.32
N SER A 97 -6.32 7.91 -4.90
CA SER A 97 -7.19 8.71 -5.75
C SER A 97 -6.42 9.35 -6.91
N SER A 98 -5.25 9.94 -6.67
CA SER A 98 -4.41 10.49 -7.73
C SER A 98 -3.89 9.41 -8.69
N ILE A 99 -3.61 8.20 -8.18
CA ILE A 99 -3.26 7.06 -9.04
C ILE A 99 -4.39 6.76 -10.03
N ASP A 100 -5.63 6.63 -9.57
CA ASP A 100 -6.76 6.27 -10.45
C ASP A 100 -7.19 7.40 -11.38
N ASN A 101 -7.17 8.65 -10.88
CA ASN A 101 -7.79 9.78 -11.58
C ASN A 101 -6.82 10.56 -12.48
N GLU A 102 -5.52 10.49 -12.21
CA GLU A 102 -4.52 11.34 -12.89
C GLU A 102 -3.38 10.52 -13.48
N ILE A 103 -2.69 9.72 -12.65
CA ILE A 103 -1.43 9.07 -13.02
C ILE A 103 -1.68 7.89 -13.96
N MET A 104 -2.55 6.95 -13.58
CA MET A 104 -2.81 5.75 -14.38
C MET A 104 -3.45 6.09 -15.74
N PRO A 105 -4.44 7.02 -15.84
CA PRO A 105 -4.96 7.45 -17.13
C PRO A 105 -3.90 8.01 -18.08
N SER A 106 -2.89 8.71 -17.54
CA SER A 106 -1.79 9.29 -18.32
C SER A 106 -0.76 8.26 -18.80
N LEU A 107 -0.73 7.08 -18.18
CA LEU A 107 0.25 6.02 -18.45
C LEU A 107 -0.36 4.75 -19.05
N LYS A 108 -1.68 4.74 -19.31
CA LYS A 108 -2.45 3.56 -19.73
C LYS A 108 -1.87 2.82 -20.94
N ASP A 109 -1.19 3.53 -21.84
CA ASP A 109 -0.62 2.96 -23.07
C ASP A 109 0.81 2.42 -22.88
N TYR A 110 1.44 2.69 -21.74
CA TYR A 110 2.85 2.36 -21.46
C TYR A 110 3.05 1.49 -20.24
N PHE A 111 2.08 1.47 -19.34
CA PHE A 111 2.19 0.83 -18.05
C PHE A 111 0.87 0.21 -17.63
N THR A 112 0.95 -0.89 -16.89
CA THR A 112 -0.20 -1.50 -16.22
C THR A 112 0.16 -1.64 -14.75
N ASN A 113 -0.66 -1.07 -13.87
CA ASN A 113 -0.49 -1.23 -12.44
C ASN A 113 -0.81 -2.68 -12.02
N PRO A 114 0.16 -3.46 -11.50
CA PRO A 114 -0.09 -4.84 -11.07
C PRO A 114 -1.03 -4.95 -9.86
N ILE A 115 -1.09 -3.90 -9.02
CA ILE A 115 -1.93 -3.84 -7.82
C ILE A 115 -2.73 -2.53 -7.87
N PRO A 116 -3.87 -2.49 -8.59
CA PRO A 116 -4.71 -1.30 -8.67
C PRO A 116 -5.20 -0.85 -7.28
N PRO A 117 -5.44 0.46 -7.06
CA PRO A 117 -5.89 0.99 -5.78
C PRO A 117 -7.06 0.23 -5.13
N LEU A 118 -8.09 -0.09 -5.90
CA LEU A 118 -9.23 -0.85 -5.38
C LEU A 118 -8.84 -2.25 -4.86
N ALA A 119 -7.93 -2.95 -5.55
CA ALA A 119 -7.44 -4.25 -5.11
C ALA A 119 -6.61 -4.13 -3.81
N LEU A 120 -5.79 -3.08 -3.71
CA LEU A 120 -5.03 -2.78 -2.50
C LEU A 120 -5.95 -2.50 -1.31
N ILE A 121 -6.99 -1.68 -1.51
CA ILE A 121 -7.99 -1.37 -0.47
C ILE A 121 -8.66 -2.64 0.06
N LEU A 122 -9.12 -3.52 -0.83
CA LEU A 122 -9.70 -4.81 -0.42
C LEU A 122 -8.69 -5.65 0.38
N GLY A 123 -7.43 -5.70 -0.07
CA GLY A 123 -6.36 -6.43 0.60
C GLY A 123 -6.04 -5.91 2.01
N ILE A 124 -5.99 -4.60 2.21
CA ILE A 124 -5.71 -4.02 3.54
C ILE A 124 -6.92 -4.06 4.46
N ALA A 125 -8.12 -3.92 3.91
CA ALA A 125 -9.38 -4.09 4.63
C ALA A 125 -9.61 -5.55 5.06
N GLY A 126 -9.05 -6.50 4.29
CA GLY A 126 -9.38 -7.91 4.41
C GLY A 126 -10.82 -8.20 3.99
N CYS A 127 -11.36 -7.40 3.07
CA CYS A 127 -12.73 -7.49 2.57
C CYS A 127 -12.75 -8.28 1.26
N HIS A 128 -13.62 -9.28 1.17
CA HIS A 128 -13.73 -10.11 -0.03
C HIS A 128 -14.42 -9.32 -1.17
N SER A 129 -13.91 -9.47 -2.40
CA SER A 129 -14.41 -8.74 -3.57
C SER A 129 -15.87 -9.01 -3.93
N ASN A 130 -16.46 -10.10 -3.44
CA ASN A 130 -17.88 -10.44 -3.64
C ASN A 130 -18.84 -9.36 -3.11
N TYR A 131 -18.44 -8.58 -2.09
CA TYR A 131 -19.28 -7.50 -1.53
C TYR A 131 -19.15 -6.20 -2.32
N LEU A 132 -18.18 -6.10 -3.23
CA LEU A 132 -17.87 -4.88 -3.97
C LEU A 132 -19.07 -4.26 -4.72
N PRO A 133 -19.96 -5.03 -5.38
CA PRO A 133 -21.15 -4.44 -6.01
C PRO A 133 -22.02 -3.67 -5.02
N MET A 134 -22.22 -4.21 -3.82
CA MET A 134 -23.00 -3.56 -2.76
C MET A 134 -22.30 -2.30 -2.25
N PHE A 135 -20.99 -2.36 -2.01
CA PHE A 135 -20.21 -1.17 -1.64
C PHE A 135 -20.29 -0.06 -2.69
N LYS A 136 -20.19 -0.40 -3.99
CA LYS A 136 -20.30 0.58 -5.08
C LYS A 136 -21.68 1.20 -5.16
N GLU A 137 -22.73 0.40 -5.00
CA GLU A 137 -24.12 0.87 -4.97
C GLU A 137 -24.33 1.87 -3.83
N VAL A 138 -23.98 1.49 -2.60
CA VAL A 138 -24.17 2.34 -1.42
C VAL A 138 -23.30 3.60 -1.48
N ALA A 139 -22.02 3.47 -1.87
CA ALA A 139 -21.13 4.62 -1.99
C ALA A 139 -21.69 5.67 -2.96
N LYS A 140 -22.26 5.22 -4.08
CA LYS A 140 -22.93 6.08 -5.06
C LYS A 140 -24.19 6.72 -4.48
N SER A 141 -25.07 5.93 -3.85
CA SER A 141 -26.35 6.43 -3.27
C SER A 141 -26.14 7.50 -2.21
N TYR A 142 -25.09 7.37 -1.39
CA TYR A 142 -24.78 8.32 -0.31
C TYR A 142 -23.71 9.36 -0.72
N SER A 143 -23.22 9.34 -1.96
CA SER A 143 -22.14 10.24 -2.44
C SER A 143 -20.91 10.26 -1.53
N VAL A 144 -20.49 9.09 -1.07
CA VAL A 144 -19.30 8.90 -0.21
C VAL A 144 -18.15 8.27 -0.98
N ASP A 145 -16.92 8.48 -0.48
CA ASP A 145 -15.73 7.87 -1.05
C ASP A 145 -15.76 6.34 -0.86
N LEU A 146 -15.58 5.59 -1.95
CA LEU A 146 -15.68 4.14 -1.95
C LEU A 146 -14.58 3.50 -1.09
N TYR A 147 -13.36 4.02 -1.14
CA TYR A 147 -12.22 3.45 -0.42
C TYR A 147 -12.37 3.62 1.08
N LYS A 148 -12.74 4.83 1.51
CA LYS A 148 -13.08 5.13 2.89
C LYS A 148 -14.23 4.25 3.40
N LEU A 149 -15.30 4.10 2.62
CA LEU A 149 -16.44 3.25 3.00
C LEU A 149 -16.02 1.80 3.23
N ILE A 150 -15.23 1.21 2.31
CA ILE A 150 -14.74 -0.16 2.45
C ILE A 150 -13.90 -0.31 3.73
N LEU A 151 -12.99 0.62 3.99
CA LEU A 151 -12.12 0.58 5.17
C LEU A 151 -12.92 0.69 6.47
N GLU A 152 -13.83 1.66 6.58
CA GLU A 152 -14.61 1.89 7.80
C GLU A 152 -15.57 0.74 8.10
N VAL A 153 -16.26 0.19 7.09
CA VAL A 153 -17.09 -1.01 7.25
C VAL A 153 -16.26 -2.19 7.71
N SER A 154 -15.08 -2.38 7.13
CA SER A 154 -14.22 -3.54 7.42
C SER A 154 -13.59 -3.51 8.81
N ILE A 155 -13.57 -2.36 9.49
CA ILE A 155 -13.24 -2.27 10.92
C ILE A 155 -14.28 -3.03 11.75
N GLN A 156 -15.56 -2.95 11.38
CA GLN A 156 -16.66 -3.58 12.09
C GLN A 156 -16.91 -5.02 11.61
N ASP A 157 -17.03 -5.23 10.30
CA ASP A 157 -17.15 -6.55 9.70
C ASP A 157 -16.53 -6.59 8.30
N LYS A 158 -15.41 -7.30 8.17
CA LYS A 158 -14.71 -7.54 6.90
C LYS A 158 -15.08 -8.86 6.23
N LYS A 159 -15.74 -9.78 6.93
CA LYS A 159 -16.02 -11.14 6.45
C LYS A 159 -17.36 -11.21 5.73
N ALA A 160 -18.39 -10.62 6.32
CA ALA A 160 -19.76 -10.69 5.81
C ALA A 160 -20.59 -9.44 6.14
N PRO A 161 -20.13 -8.24 5.74
CA PRO A 161 -20.84 -7.01 6.05
C PRO A 161 -22.27 -7.04 5.49
N SER A 162 -23.23 -6.73 6.35
CA SER A 162 -24.64 -6.58 5.94
C SER A 162 -24.85 -5.26 5.19
N ARG A 163 -25.92 -5.21 4.40
CA ARG A 163 -26.33 -3.97 3.71
C ARG A 163 -26.59 -2.83 4.70
N ASP A 164 -27.32 -3.10 5.78
CA ASP A 164 -27.64 -2.13 6.82
C ASP A 164 -26.38 -1.54 7.48
N LEU A 165 -25.34 -2.37 7.69
CA LEU A 165 -24.05 -1.90 8.22
C LEU A 165 -23.37 -0.93 7.24
N ILE A 166 -23.33 -1.30 5.95
CA ILE A 166 -22.69 -0.48 4.90
C ILE A 166 -23.45 0.85 4.76
N GLU A 167 -24.78 0.82 4.70
CA GLU A 167 -25.63 2.02 4.62
C GLU A 167 -25.51 2.91 5.86
N GLY A 168 -25.49 2.31 7.06
CA GLY A 168 -25.33 3.05 8.31
C GLY A 168 -23.98 3.79 8.40
N ILE A 169 -22.89 3.14 7.97
CA ILE A 169 -21.56 3.77 7.92
C ILE A 169 -21.50 4.82 6.80
N ALA A 170 -22.08 4.56 5.64
CA ALA A 170 -22.16 5.55 4.56
C ALA A 170 -22.91 6.81 4.99
N GLN A 171 -24.02 6.66 5.73
CA GLN A 171 -24.74 7.79 6.31
C GLN A 171 -23.88 8.59 7.29
N ALA A 172 -23.13 7.91 8.17
CA ALA A 172 -22.23 8.57 9.11
C ALA A 172 -21.11 9.35 8.40
N ILE A 173 -20.50 8.77 7.36
CA ILE A 173 -19.47 9.44 6.54
C ILE A 173 -20.07 10.69 5.86
N SER A 174 -21.28 10.57 5.30
CA SER A 174 -21.95 11.68 4.61
C SER A 174 -22.23 12.84 5.56
N ASN A 175 -22.71 12.57 6.78
CA ASN A 175 -23.03 13.61 7.76
C ASN A 175 -21.79 14.38 8.21
N ASN A 176 -20.63 13.72 8.29
CA ASN A 176 -19.34 14.32 8.67
C ASN A 176 -18.67 15.15 7.55
N LYS A 177 -19.27 15.23 6.35
CA LYS A 177 -18.82 16.14 5.27
C LYS A 177 -19.43 17.54 5.40
N SER A 178 -20.36 17.75 6.34
CA SER A 178 -21.03 19.02 6.65
C SER A 178 -20.26 19.79 7.73
#